data_AF-A0A285MVL9-F1
#
_entry.id   AF-A0A285MVL9-F1
#
_cell.length_a   1.000
_cell.length_b   1.000
_cell.length_c   1.000
_cell.angle_alpha   90.00
_cell.angle_beta   90.00
_cell.angle_gamma   90.00
#
_symmetry.space_group_name_H-M   'P 1'
#
loop_
_entity.id
_entity.type
_entity.pdbx_description
1 polymer ?
#
loop_
_entity_poly.entity_id
_entity_poly.type
_entity_poly.pdbx_seq_one_letter_code
_entity_poly.pdbx_strand_id
1 'polypeptide(L)'
;MSTKLKKRYKIHFSSLRDLINSWNLIPDFPPDEFDSVNHMCLSLLYKGADEFKLSESIHHELTKNYGFSLNKEDSNTLSKEIIEWWINNK
;
A
#
# COMPACT_ATOMS: atom_id res chain seq x y z
N MET A 1 -6.90 0.15 22.28
CA MET A 1 -6.29 1.02 21.24
C MET A 1 -6.58 2.47 21.56
N SER A 2 -5.56 3.27 21.89
CA SER A 2 -5.69 4.70 22.18
C SER A 2 -6.31 5.47 21.01
N THR A 3 -7.21 6.42 21.30
CA THR A 3 -7.91 7.26 20.31
C THR A 3 -6.96 7.97 19.34
N LYS A 4 -5.77 8.34 19.80
CA LYS A 4 -4.70 8.96 18.99
C LYS A 4 -4.16 8.03 17.90
N LEU A 5 -4.00 6.73 18.20
CA LEU A 5 -3.48 5.75 17.23
C LEU A 5 -4.51 5.51 16.12
N LYS A 6 -5.80 5.40 16.47
CA LYS A 6 -6.88 5.28 15.48
C LYS A 6 -6.95 6.50 14.55
N LYS A 7 -6.73 7.71 15.09
CA LYS A 7 -6.73 8.94 14.28
C LYS A 7 -5.56 8.97 13.30
N ARG A 8 -4.34 8.63 13.74
CA ARG A 8 -3.16 8.54 12.86
C ARG A 8 -3.34 7.48 11.78
N TYR A 9 -3.84 6.30 12.16
CA TYR A 9 -4.12 5.23 11.21
C TYR A 9 -5.07 5.69 10.09
N LYS A 10 -6.17 6.39 10.42
CA LYS A 10 -7.09 6.92 9.40
C LYS A 10 -6.45 7.94 8.46
N ILE A 11 -5.60 8.82 8.99
CA ILE A 11 -4.87 9.82 8.18
C ILE A 11 -3.90 9.11 7.24
N HIS A 12 -3.11 8.18 7.78
CA HIS A 12 -2.16 7.38 7.00
C HIS A 12 -2.87 6.55 5.94
N PHE A 13 -4.01 5.95 6.27
CA PHE A 13 -4.83 5.19 5.32
C PHE A 13 -5.30 6.07 4.16
N SER A 14 -5.78 7.28 4.44
CA SER A 14 -6.26 8.18 3.38
C SER A 14 -5.10 8.63 2.48
N SER A 15 -3.97 9.02 3.07
CA SER A 15 -2.79 9.48 2.32
C SER A 15 -2.11 8.34 1.52
N LEU A 16 -2.06 7.12 2.05
CA LEU A 16 -1.55 5.95 1.33
C LEU A 16 -2.50 5.54 0.20
N ARG A 17 -3.81 5.69 0.39
CA ARG A 17 -4.81 5.48 -0.67
C ARG A 17 -4.57 6.42 -1.84
N ASP A 18 -4.31 7.70 -1.57
CA ASP A 18 -4.01 8.68 -2.61
C ASP A 18 -2.75 8.31 -3.38
N LEU A 19 -1.69 7.83 -2.70
CA LEU A 19 -0.48 7.32 -3.35
C LEU A 19 -0.79 6.14 -4.28
N ILE A 20 -1.50 5.12 -3.77
CA ILE A 20 -1.82 3.92 -4.55
C ILE A 20 -2.70 4.24 -5.76
N ASN A 21 -3.69 5.13 -5.59
CA ASN A 21 -4.53 5.57 -6.71
C ASN A 21 -3.74 6.41 -7.73
N SER A 22 -2.69 7.12 -7.31
CA SER A 22 -1.84 7.89 -8.23
C SER A 22 -1.03 7.03 -9.20
N TRP A 23 -0.80 5.76 -8.85
CA TRP A 23 -0.13 4.80 -9.74
C TRP A 23 -0.95 4.49 -11.00
N ASN A 24 -2.24 4.85 -11.00
CA ASN A 24 -3.14 4.66 -12.14
C ASN A 24 -3.09 3.23 -12.70
N LEU A 25 -3.02 2.25 -11.79
CA LEU A 25 -2.91 0.83 -12.14
C LEU A 25 -4.09 0.36 -13.01
N ILE A 26 -5.28 0.95 -12.79
CA ILE A 26 -6.44 0.78 -13.66
C ILE A 26 -7.10 2.16 -13.85
N PRO A 27 -7.11 2.72 -15.07
CA PRO A 27 -7.91 3.91 -15.36
C PRO A 27 -9.41 3.58 -15.21
N ASP A 28 -10.20 4.54 -14.70
CA ASP A 28 -11.66 4.44 -14.47
C ASP A 28 -12.12 3.52 -13.31
N PHE A 29 -11.22 3.06 -12.44
CA PHE A 29 -11.62 2.28 -11.26
C PHE A 29 -12.05 3.15 -10.07
N PRO A 30 -12.98 2.66 -9.23
CA PRO A 30 -13.36 3.36 -8.02
C PRO A 30 -12.15 3.48 -7.08
N PRO A 31 -11.97 4.63 -6.41
CA PRO A 31 -10.79 4.89 -5.60
C PRO A 31 -10.67 3.97 -4.39
N ASP A 32 -11.74 3.25 -4.03
CA ASP A 32 -11.79 2.27 -2.94
C ASP A 32 -11.39 0.86 -3.35
N GLU A 33 -11.20 0.58 -4.64
CA GLU A 33 -10.91 -0.79 -5.07
C GLU A 33 -9.62 -1.31 -4.42
N PHE A 34 -8.61 -0.45 -4.31
CA PHE A 34 -7.32 -0.78 -3.70
C PHE A 34 -7.30 -0.62 -2.17
N ASP A 35 -8.43 -0.40 -1.50
CA ASP A 35 -8.47 -0.27 -0.02
C ASP A 35 -7.93 -1.52 0.68
N SER A 36 -8.10 -2.70 0.08
CA SER A 36 -7.52 -3.95 0.60
C SER A 36 -5.99 -3.94 0.57
N VAL A 37 -5.40 -3.48 -0.55
CA VAL A 37 -3.94 -3.33 -0.70
C VAL A 37 -3.43 -2.29 0.28
N ASN A 38 -4.12 -1.14 0.36
CA ASN A 38 -3.80 -0.07 1.29
C ASN A 38 -3.78 -0.56 2.75
N HIS A 39 -4.85 -1.25 3.17
CA HIS A 39 -4.95 -1.81 4.51
C HIS A 39 -3.81 -2.81 4.80
N MET A 40 -3.52 -3.70 3.85
CA MET A 40 -2.43 -4.68 3.95
C MET A 40 -1.08 -3.97 4.13
N CYS A 41 -0.73 -3.04 3.24
CA CYS A 41 0.53 -2.30 3.28
C CYS A 41 0.67 -1.54 4.61
N LEU A 42 -0.37 -0.81 5.02
CA LEU A 42 -0.33 -0.05 6.25
C LEU A 42 -0.20 -0.95 7.49
N SER A 43 -0.88 -2.09 7.52
CA SER A 43 -0.77 -3.08 8.60
C SER A 43 0.65 -3.63 8.71
N LEU A 44 1.32 -3.90 7.59
CA LEU A 44 2.71 -4.35 7.54
C LEU A 44 3.68 -3.27 8.02
N LEU A 45 3.51 -2.02 7.59
CA LEU A 45 4.34 -0.88 8.02
C LEU A 45 4.25 -0.64 9.54
N TYR A 46 3.04 -0.69 10.11
CA TYR A 46 2.86 -0.56 11.55
C TYR A 46 3.45 -1.73 12.35
N LYS A 47 3.64 -2.89 11.72
CA LYS A 47 4.34 -4.05 12.30
C LYS A 47 5.85 -3.99 12.10
N GLY A 48 6.38 -3.00 11.39
CA GLY A 48 7.81 -2.86 11.09
C GLY A 48 8.29 -3.81 9.98
N ALA A 49 7.45 -4.08 8.98
CA ALA A 49 7.87 -4.87 7.83
C ALA A 49 8.89 -4.11 6.97
N ASP A 50 9.89 -4.85 6.47
CA ASP A 50 10.88 -4.35 5.52
C ASP A 50 10.35 -4.32 4.07
N GLU A 51 11.04 -3.57 3.20
CA GLU A 51 10.73 -3.42 1.77
C GLU A 51 10.45 -4.77 1.09
N PHE A 52 11.28 -5.79 1.35
CA PHE A 52 11.13 -7.12 0.75
C PHE A 52 9.78 -7.77 1.08
N LYS A 53 9.35 -7.73 2.35
CA LYS A 53 8.05 -8.26 2.77
C LYS A 53 6.89 -7.51 2.13
N LEU A 54 7.05 -6.19 2.02
CA LEU A 54 6.05 -5.33 1.41
C LEU A 54 5.91 -5.65 -0.09
N SER A 55 7.03 -5.75 -0.81
CA SER A 55 7.08 -6.12 -2.23
C SER A 55 6.42 -7.48 -2.50
N GLU A 56 6.77 -8.51 -1.73
CA GLU A 56 6.16 -9.85 -1.89
C GLU A 56 4.65 -9.83 -1.65
N SER A 57 4.20 -9.06 -0.65
CA SER A 57 2.78 -8.95 -0.31
C SER A 57 2.00 -8.19 -1.40
N ILE A 58 2.55 -7.07 -1.90
CA ILE A 58 1.97 -6.29 -3.00
C ILE A 58 1.88 -7.14 -4.26
N HIS A 59 2.98 -7.83 -4.61
CA HIS A 59 3.02 -8.71 -5.77
C HIS A 59 1.95 -9.80 -5.67
N HIS A 60 1.84 -10.45 -4.51
CA HIS A 60 0.85 -11.49 -4.27
C HIS A 60 -0.57 -10.94 -4.38
N GLU A 61 -0.88 -9.84 -3.71
CA GLU A 61 -2.22 -9.26 -3.68
C GLU A 61 -2.66 -8.79 -5.08
N LEU A 62 -1.80 -8.04 -5.79
CA LEU A 62 -2.10 -7.56 -7.13
C LEU A 62 -2.21 -8.69 -8.16
N THR A 63 -1.40 -9.75 -8.03
CA THR A 63 -1.47 -10.90 -8.96
C THR A 63 -2.64 -11.82 -8.66
N LYS A 64 -2.90 -12.12 -7.38
CA LYS A 64 -3.94 -13.08 -6.98
C LYS A 64 -5.33 -12.48 -6.91
N ASN A 65 -5.45 -11.29 -6.33
CA ASN A 65 -6.76 -10.67 -6.09
C ASN A 65 -7.21 -9.84 -7.30
N TYR A 66 -6.28 -9.16 -7.97
CA TYR A 66 -6.60 -8.28 -9.10
C TYR A 66 -6.22 -8.87 -10.47
N GLY A 67 -5.50 -10.00 -10.51
CA GLY A 67 -5.14 -10.67 -11.76
C GLY A 67 -4.06 -9.96 -12.58
N PHE A 68 -3.35 -8.98 -12.01
CA PHE A 68 -2.28 -8.30 -12.71
C PHE A 68 -1.08 -9.20 -12.93
N SER A 69 -0.45 -9.10 -14.10
CA SER A 69 0.89 -9.65 -14.32
C SER A 69 1.94 -8.60 -13.96
N LEU A 70 2.10 -8.31 -12.67
CA LEU A 70 3.23 -7.49 -12.20
C LEU A 70 4.50 -8.32 -12.25
N ASN A 71 5.59 -7.74 -12.75
CA ASN A 71 6.90 -8.34 -12.55
C ASN A 71 7.44 -8.00 -11.16
N LYS A 72 8.50 -8.69 -10.76
CA LYS A 72 9.16 -8.46 -9.47
C LYS A 72 9.75 -7.06 -9.37
N GLU A 73 10.20 -6.49 -10.49
CA GLU A 73 10.74 -5.13 -10.57
C GLU A 73 9.67 -4.06 -10.32
N ASP A 74 8.48 -4.25 -10.90
CA ASP A 74 7.33 -3.36 -10.66
C ASP A 74 6.94 -3.41 -9.18
N SER A 75 6.82 -4.61 -8.62
CA SER A 75 6.44 -4.81 -7.21
C SER A 75 7.46 -4.20 -6.24
N ASN A 76 8.75 -4.30 -6.57
CA ASN A 76 9.81 -3.63 -5.83
C ASN A 76 9.70 -2.10 -5.92
N THR A 77 9.39 -1.57 -7.09
CA THR A 77 9.22 -0.12 -7.29
C THR A 77 8.07 0.41 -6.44
N LEU A 78 6.91 -0.26 -6.49
CA LEU A 78 5.75 0.08 -5.67
C LEU A 78 6.07 0.01 -4.16
N SER A 79 6.81 -1.03 -3.74
CA SER A 79 7.20 -1.16 -2.33
C SER A 79 8.14 -0.04 -1.87
N LYS A 80 9.05 0.43 -2.73
CA LYS A 80 9.95 1.55 -2.44
C LYS A 80 9.18 2.83 -2.24
N GLU A 81 8.26 3.15 -3.16
CA GLU A 81 7.43 4.34 -3.04
C GLU A 81 6.61 4.34 -1.74
N ILE A 82 6.05 3.20 -1.34
CA ILE A 82 5.33 3.09 -0.07
C ILE A 82 6.25 3.27 1.14
N ILE A 83 7.47 2.71 1.11
CA ILE A 83 8.44 2.86 2.20
C ILE A 83 8.92 4.31 2.30
N GLU A 84 9.22 4.96 1.18
CA GLU A 84 9.58 6.37 1.13
C GLU A 84 8.45 7.26 1.65
N TRP A 85 7.22 6.98 1.21
CA TRP A 85 6.03 7.65 1.74
C TRP A 85 5.91 7.44 3.25
N TRP A 86 6.13 6.22 3.76
CA TRP A 86 6.05 5.92 5.18
C TRP A 86 7.07 6.71 5.99
N ILE A 87 8.31 6.78 5.51
CA ILE A 87 9.39 7.55 6.16
C ILE A 87 9.03 9.04 6.23
N ASN A 88 8.44 9.59 5.16
CA ASN A 88 8.03 10.99 5.09
C ASN A 88 6.77 11.33 5.91
N ASN A 89 5.95 10.33 6.24
CA ASN A 89 4.67 10.50 6.97
C ASN A 89 4.68 9.95 8.41
N LYS A 90 5.84 9.48 8.91
CA LYS A 90 6.00 8.87 10.24
C LYS A 90 5.99 9.90 11.38
#